data_AF-A0A519WDJ7-F1
#
_entry.id   AF-A0A519WDJ7-F1
#
_cell.length_a   1.000
_cell.length_b   1.000
_cell.length_c   1.000
_cell.angle_alpha   90.00
_cell.angle_beta   90.00
_cell.angle_gamma   90.00
#
_symmetry.space_group_name_H-M   'P 1'
#
loop_
_entity.id
_entity.type
_entity.pdbx_description
1 polymer ?
#
loop_
_entity_poly.entity_id
_entity_poly.type
_entity_poly.pdbx_seq_one_letter_code
_entity_poly.pdbx_strand_id
1 'polypeptide(L)'
;MIQFYKDQLQGVGDIGFQEVSDDVNPNWWLPTISSVKQREILKALNDGKMQSRPFWVPMNQLRMFKDNIFYNKTDRSNHIYQHCLSIPCSTNITDADLQRVSDTIKNCF
;
A
#
# COMPACT_ATOMS: atom_id res chain seq x y z
N MET A 1 -4.50 2.59 -14.83
CA MET A 1 -4.43 1.84 -13.55
C MET A 1 -4.46 2.75 -12.33
N ILE A 2 -3.39 3.50 -11.99
CA ILE A 2 -3.41 4.30 -10.75
C ILE A 2 -4.55 5.33 -10.71
N GLN A 3 -4.87 5.94 -11.86
CA GLN A 3 -5.97 6.91 -11.93
C GLN A 3 -7.30 6.26 -11.55
N PHE A 4 -7.56 5.04 -12.05
CA PHE A 4 -8.73 4.26 -11.67
C PHE A 4 -8.80 4.04 -10.15
N TYR A 5 -7.69 3.65 -9.51
CA TYR A 5 -7.67 3.49 -8.06
C TYR A 5 -7.92 4.80 -7.31
N LYS A 6 -7.34 5.92 -7.77
CA LYS A 6 -7.61 7.24 -7.20
C LYS A 6 -9.09 7.59 -7.33
N ASP A 7 -9.67 7.44 -8.52
CA ASP A 7 -11.08 7.73 -8.77
C ASP A 7 -12.01 6.87 -7.90
N GLN A 8 -11.64 5.61 -7.64
CA GLN A 8 -12.47 4.69 -6.86
C GLN A 8 -12.28 4.80 -5.34
N LEU A 9 -11.09 5.12 -4.85
CA LEU A 9 -10.75 5.00 -3.43
C LEU A 9 -10.48 6.35 -2.75
N GLN A 10 -10.35 7.44 -3.51
CA GLN A 10 -10.20 8.77 -2.92
C GLN A 10 -11.44 9.13 -2.10
N GLY A 11 -11.22 9.51 -0.84
CA GLY A 11 -12.30 9.82 0.10
C GLY A 11 -12.92 8.60 0.80
N VAL A 12 -12.45 7.38 0.51
CA VAL A 12 -12.88 6.18 1.23
C VAL A 12 -12.08 6.07 2.53
N GLY A 13 -12.75 6.28 3.66
CA GLY A 13 -12.16 6.14 5.00
C GLY A 13 -10.93 7.02 5.19
N ASP A 14 -9.83 6.41 5.63
CA ASP A 14 -8.54 7.06 5.86
C ASP A 14 -7.50 6.72 4.78
N ILE A 15 -7.93 6.22 3.62
CA ILE A 15 -7.02 5.83 2.55
C ILE A 15 -6.22 7.04 2.05
N GLY A 16 -4.90 6.97 2.21
CA GLY A 16 -3.93 7.89 1.62
C GLY A 16 -3.27 7.30 0.38
N PHE A 17 -2.91 8.17 -0.56
CA PHE A 17 -2.13 7.81 -1.74
C PHE A 17 -0.73 8.39 -1.65
N GLN A 18 0.22 7.77 -2.36
CA GLN A 18 1.55 8.33 -2.54
C GLN A 18 1.47 9.71 -3.21
N GLU A 19 2.13 10.70 -2.60
CA GLU A 19 2.32 12.03 -3.17
C GLU A 19 3.38 11.99 -4.28
N VAL A 20 3.10 12.69 -5.37
CA VAL A 20 3.97 12.81 -6.54
C VAL A 20 4.06 14.28 -6.87
N SER A 21 5.29 14.80 -6.95
CA SER A 21 5.55 16.19 -7.33
C SER A 21 5.18 16.41 -8.80
N ASP A 22 4.78 17.64 -9.15
CA ASP A 22 4.30 17.99 -10.50
C ASP A 22 5.36 17.80 -11.60
N ASP A 23 6.64 17.80 -11.24
CA ASP A 23 7.79 17.57 -12.11
C ASP A 23 8.18 16.08 -12.26
N VAL A 24 7.44 15.16 -11.61
CA VAL A 24 7.72 13.72 -11.61
C VAL A 24 6.62 12.95 -12.37
N ASN A 25 7.03 12.15 -13.34
CA ASN A 25 6.16 11.19 -14.02
C ASN A 25 6.52 9.74 -13.64
N PRO A 26 5.90 9.16 -12.60
CA PRO A 26 6.23 7.81 -12.17
C PRO A 26 5.51 6.76 -13.03
N ASN A 27 6.17 5.62 -13.19
CA ASN A 27 5.61 4.47 -13.92
C ASN A 27 4.59 3.66 -13.11
N TRP A 28 4.38 4.00 -11.84
CA TRP A 28 3.47 3.31 -10.91
C TRP A 28 3.67 1.79 -10.84
N TRP A 29 4.93 1.32 -10.88
CA TRP A 29 5.23 -0.11 -10.80
C TRP A 29 4.64 -0.76 -9.53
N LEU A 30 4.64 -0.06 -8.39
CA LEU A 30 4.04 -0.52 -7.14
C LEU A 30 3.08 0.54 -6.59
N PRO A 31 1.82 0.59 -7.06
CA PRO A 31 0.83 1.49 -6.49
C PRO A 31 0.62 1.13 -5.02
N THR A 32 0.74 2.13 -4.17
CA THR A 32 0.71 1.96 -2.72
C THR A 32 -0.35 2.87 -2.14
N ILE A 33 -1.07 2.34 -1.16
CA ILE A 33 -1.98 3.10 -0.31
C ILE A 33 -1.54 3.01 1.15
N SER A 34 -1.91 4.01 1.95
CA SER A 34 -1.78 4.02 3.40
C SER A 34 -3.14 3.97 4.08
N SER A 35 -3.25 3.28 5.21
CA SER A 35 -4.44 3.26 6.08
C SER A 35 -4.10 2.63 7.43
N VAL A 36 -4.80 3.03 8.50
CA VAL A 36 -4.77 2.33 9.80
C VAL A 36 -5.33 0.91 9.70
N LYS A 37 -6.18 0.65 8.71
CA LYS A 37 -6.76 -0.67 8.40
C LYS A 37 -5.87 -1.53 7.47
N GLN A 38 -4.59 -1.18 7.29
CA GLN A 38 -3.62 -1.89 6.44
C GLN A 38 -3.74 -3.42 6.53
N ARG A 39 -3.80 -3.98 7.75
CA ARG A 39 -3.87 -5.43 7.99
C ARG A 39 -5.19 -6.05 7.54
N GLU A 40 -6.30 -5.36 7.77
CA GLU A 40 -7.64 -5.80 7.38
C GLU A 40 -7.76 -5.82 5.86
N ILE A 41 -7.32 -4.75 5.21
CA ILE A 41 -7.29 -4.63 3.74
C ILE A 41 -6.41 -5.72 3.12
N LEU A 42 -5.18 -5.89 3.64
CA LEU A 42 -4.26 -6.93 3.18
C LEU A 42 -4.89 -8.32 3.30
N LYS A 43 -5.56 -8.60 4.41
CA LYS A 43 -6.24 -9.88 4.62
C LYS A 43 -7.38 -10.07 3.61
N ALA A 44 -8.26 -9.08 3.46
CA ALA A 44 -9.40 -9.15 2.54
C ALA A 44 -8.96 -9.38 1.09
N LEU A 45 -7.92 -8.67 0.64
CA LEU A 45 -7.35 -8.84 -0.70
C LEU A 45 -6.77 -10.25 -0.88
N ASN A 46 -5.95 -10.72 0.07
CA ASN A 46 -5.31 -12.03 -0.02
C ASN A 46 -6.31 -13.18 0.06
N ASP A 47 -7.33 -13.09 0.91
CA ASP A 47 -8.43 -14.06 0.99
C ASP A 47 -9.20 -14.12 -0.34
N GLY A 48 -9.35 -12.96 -1.01
CA GLY A 48 -9.91 -12.84 -2.34
C GLY A 48 -8.98 -13.25 -3.49
N LYS A 49 -7.79 -13.81 -3.19
CA LYS A 49 -6.71 -14.16 -4.15
C LYS A 49 -6.19 -12.98 -4.97
N MET A 50 -6.38 -11.75 -4.48
CA MET A 50 -5.83 -10.53 -5.06
C MET A 50 -4.48 -10.28 -4.41
N GLN A 51 -3.40 -10.53 -5.16
CA GLN A 51 -2.04 -10.44 -4.63
C GLN A 51 -1.71 -9.00 -4.20
N SER A 52 -1.66 -8.79 -2.90
CA SER A 52 -1.24 -7.54 -2.27
C SER A 52 -0.15 -7.85 -1.24
N ARG A 53 0.69 -6.86 -0.94
CA ARG A 53 1.83 -7.08 -0.05
C ARG A 53 2.04 -5.87 0.87
N PRO A 54 2.32 -6.09 2.16
CA PRO A 54 2.88 -5.04 2.98
C PRO A 54 4.28 -4.70 2.47
N PHE A 55 4.81 -3.58 2.94
CA PHE A 55 6.20 -3.23 2.68
C PHE A 55 7.16 -4.25 3.29
N TRP A 56 8.39 -4.26 2.78
CA TRP A 56 9.46 -5.04 3.39
C TRP A 56 9.68 -4.59 4.84
N VAL A 57 9.99 -5.55 5.71
CA VAL A 57 10.33 -5.25 7.10
C VAL A 57 11.49 -4.25 7.10
N PRO A 58 11.38 -3.13 7.84
CA PRO A 58 12.42 -2.12 7.89
C PRO A 58 13.78 -2.71 8.25
N MET A 59 14.84 -2.28 7.57
CA MET A 59 16.18 -2.82 7.76
C MET A 59 16.63 -2.74 9.23
N ASN A 60 16.31 -1.67 9.94
CA ASN A 60 16.64 -1.48 11.36
C ASN A 60 15.99 -2.51 12.29
N GLN A 61 14.99 -3.26 11.83
CA GLN A 61 14.31 -4.32 12.60
C GLN A 61 14.78 -5.72 12.24
N LEU A 62 15.59 -5.88 11.19
CA LEU A 62 16.08 -7.19 10.79
C LEU A 62 17.15 -7.68 11.78
N ARG A 63 17.16 -9.00 12.04
CA ARG A 63 18.05 -9.63 13.03
C ARG A 63 19.53 -9.28 12.86
N MET A 64 20.01 -9.11 11.63
CA MET A 64 21.42 -8.81 11.36
C MET A 64 21.83 -7.37 11.72
N PHE A 65 20.87 -6.46 11.96
CA PHE A 65 21.12 -5.06 12.29
C PHE A 65 20.73 -4.71 13.74
N LYS A 66 20.39 -5.70 14.57
CA LYS A 66 19.88 -5.49 15.93
C LYS A 66 20.84 -4.72 16.85
N ASP A 67 22.15 -4.81 16.60
CA ASP A 67 23.20 -4.20 17.42
C ASP A 67 23.70 -2.87 16.81
N ASN A 68 23.12 -2.44 15.67
CA ASN A 68 23.47 -1.18 15.01
C ASN A 68 22.71 -0.01 15.64
N ILE A 69 23.34 1.17 15.64
CA ILE A 69 22.69 2.40 16.09
C ILE A 69 21.63 2.84 15.06
N PHE A 70 20.39 3.04 15.51
CA PHE A 70 19.30 3.57 14.69
C PHE A 70 18.93 4.99 15.13
N TYR A 71 19.53 5.99 14.48
CA TYR A 71 19.19 7.40 14.70
C TYR A 71 17.82 7.71 14.13
N ASN A 72 16.86 8.04 15.00
CA ASN A 72 15.51 8.38 14.60
C ASN A 72 14.87 9.37 15.59
N LYS A 73 13.83 10.08 15.14
CA LYS A 73 12.99 10.92 16.01
C LYS A 73 11.62 10.27 16.28
N THR A 74 11.03 9.64 15.26
CA THR A 74 9.64 9.15 15.29
C THR A 74 9.47 7.82 14.55
N ASP A 75 10.55 7.08 14.31
CA ASP A 75 10.56 5.78 13.59
C ASP A 75 9.63 5.72 12.35
N ARG A 76 9.90 6.57 11.35
CA ARG A 76 9.08 6.68 10.12
C ARG A 76 9.05 5.38 9.32
N SER A 77 10.12 4.59 9.35
CA SER A 77 10.19 3.32 8.63
C SER A 77 9.22 2.30 9.21
N ASN A 78 9.12 2.20 10.54
CA ASN A 78 8.11 1.36 11.17
C ASN A 78 6.68 1.85 10.89
N HIS A 79 6.45 3.17 10.95
CA HIS A 79 5.13 3.74 10.66
C HIS A 79 4.65 3.37 9.24
N ILE A 80 5.49 3.58 8.22
CA ILE A 80 5.15 3.22 6.84
C ILE A 80 4.93 1.70 6.71
N TYR A 81 5.76 0.87 7.34
CA TYR A 81 5.59 -0.58 7.32
C TYR A 81 4.24 -1.03 7.90
N GLN A 82 3.77 -0.38 8.96
CA GLN A 82 2.52 -0.73 9.63
C GLN A 82 1.26 -0.22 8.93
N HIS A 83 1.37 0.84 8.12
CA HIS A 83 0.22 1.53 7.53
C HIS A 83 0.15 1.45 6.01
N CYS A 84 1.23 1.09 5.32
CA CYS A 84 1.24 1.05 3.86
C CYS A 84 1.22 -0.38 3.30
N LEU A 85 0.52 -0.55 2.18
CA LEU A 85 0.56 -1.77 1.39
C LEU A 85 0.52 -1.46 -0.11
N SER A 86 1.18 -2.31 -0.89
CA SER A 86 1.07 -2.29 -2.35
C SER A 86 -0.15 -3.11 -2.78
N ILE A 87 -0.94 -2.53 -3.69
CA ILE A 87 -2.17 -3.11 -4.22
C ILE A 87 -1.94 -3.72 -5.62
N PRO A 88 -2.80 -4.67 -6.07
CA PRO A 88 -2.62 -5.37 -7.33
C PRO A 88 -2.38 -4.45 -8.54
N CYS A 89 -1.36 -4.79 -9.33
CA CYS A 89 -0.87 -3.91 -10.38
C CYS A 89 -0.24 -4.65 -11.57
N SER A 90 -0.65 -5.89 -11.81
CA SER A 90 -0.12 -6.71 -12.90
C SER A 90 -0.31 -6.02 -14.26
N THR A 91 0.60 -6.24 -15.21
CA THR A 91 0.47 -5.72 -16.59
C THR A 91 -0.76 -6.26 -17.30
N ASN A 92 -1.28 -7.42 -16.86
CA ASN A 92 -2.46 -8.07 -17.43
C ASN A 92 -3.72 -7.83 -16.59
N ILE A 93 -3.69 -6.88 -15.65
CA ILE A 93 -4.86 -6.56 -14.83
C ILE A 93 -5.95 -5.94 -15.70
N THR A 94 -7.17 -6.47 -15.60
CA THR A 94 -8.32 -5.94 -16.34
C THR A 94 -9.06 -4.89 -15.51
N ASP A 95 -9.91 -4.08 -16.14
CA ASP A 95 -10.76 -3.12 -15.42
C ASP A 95 -11.71 -3.82 -14.44
N ALA A 96 -12.18 -5.03 -14.77
CA ALA A 96 -12.98 -5.84 -13.86
C ALA A 96 -12.19 -6.29 -12.63
N ASP A 97 -10.90 -6.61 -12.79
CA ASP A 97 -10.01 -6.92 -11.66
C ASP A 97 -9.77 -5.67 -10.81
N LEU A 98 -9.51 -4.51 -11.43
CA LEU A 98 -9.34 -3.24 -10.72
C LEU A 98 -10.58 -2.86 -9.92
N GLN A 99 -11.77 -3.06 -10.50
CA GLN A 99 -13.04 -2.83 -9.82
C GLN A 99 -13.19 -3.77 -8.63
N ARG A 100 -12.95 -5.08 -8.83
CA ARG A 100 -13.02 -6.08 -7.76
C ARG A 100 -12.06 -5.77 -6.61
N VAL A 101 -10.84 -5.33 -6.91
CA VAL A 101 -9.87 -4.88 -5.90
C VAL A 101 -10.43 -3.67 -5.16
N SER A 102 -10.92 -2.67 -5.87
CA SER A 102 -11.45 -1.43 -5.28
C SER A 102 -12.65 -1.71 -4.38
N ASP A 103 -13.58 -2.57 -4.81
CA ASP A 103 -14.77 -2.95 -4.02
C ASP A 103 -14.37 -3.73 -2.77
N THR A 104 -13.37 -4.62 -2.88
CA THR A 104 -12.84 -5.35 -1.73
C THR A 104 -12.21 -4.42 -0.70
N ILE A 105 -11.46 -3.41 -1.15
CA ILE A 105 -10.88 -2.39 -0.26
C ILE A 105 -12.00 -1.57 0.39
N LYS A 106 -13.00 -1.11 -0.37
CA LYS A 106 -14.15 -0.34 0.15
C LYS A 106 -14.91 -1.09 1.24
N ASN A 107 -15.11 -2.40 1.07
CA ASN A 107 -15.82 -3.24 2.06
C ASN A 107 -15.06 -3.39 3.39
N CYS A 108 -13.81 -2.93 3.48
CA CYS A 108 -13.09 -2.85 4.75
C CYS A 108 -13.46 -1.60 5.57
N PHE A 109 -14.22 -0.66 5.00
CA PHE A 109 -14.60 0.62 5.62
C PHE A 109 -16.10 0.66 5.93
#